data_AF-A0A673VC03-F1
#
_entry.id   AF-A0A673VC03-F1
#
_cell.length_a   1.000
_cell.length_b   1.000
_cell.length_c   1.000
_cell.angle_alpha   90.00
_cell.angle_beta   90.00
_cell.angle_gamma   90.00
#
_symmetry.space_group_name_H-M   'P 1'
#
loop_
_entity.id
_entity.type
_entity.pdbx_description
1 polymer ?
#
loop_
_entity_poly.entity_id
_entity_poly.type
_entity_poly.pdbx_seq_one_letter_code
_entity_poly.pdbx_strand_id
1 'polypeptide(L)'
;MGEGSLGPAEALFRVSYNPARGQSLQPGGTRPPPECPRPAPARCPLPQLGPRFPGHPAPLSPGGPSPGLLGPDRRPNPERPRAPGRRPTRPHSLALAAALALAPDGWRSWPVQTPSSQLPGRPAPSRRHRRGACSPGVAAAMAPAQLFRALVSAQWVAEALRAPRAGPPLQLLDASWYLPKLGRDARREFEERHIPGAAFFDIDQCSDRTSPYDHMLPSAAQFAEYAGHLGVGAATHVVIYDASDQGLYAAPRVWWMFRAFGHRTVSLLDGGFRHWLRLGLPLSSGRSRPAPAEFRASLDPAFVKTYEDIKENLDSRRFQVVDARAAGRFRGTEPEPRDGIEPGHIPGTVNIPFTDFLTQEGLEKSPEEIRRLFQDKKVDLSQPLVATCGSGVTACHVALGAYLCGKPDVAIYDGSWVEWYMRAQPEEVISEGRGKTH
;
A
#
# COMPACT_ATOMS: atom_id res chain seq x y z
N MET A 1 10.09 -48.86 35.96
CA MET A 1 10.11 -49.60 37.23
C MET A 1 10.54 -48.61 38.31
N GLY A 2 9.82 -48.37 39.39
CA GLY A 2 8.53 -48.90 39.81
C GLY A 2 8.22 -48.36 41.22
N GLU A 3 7.15 -47.57 41.30
CA GLU A 3 6.16 -47.41 42.38
C GLU A 3 6.53 -47.56 43.88
N GLY A 4 5.99 -46.66 44.70
CA GLY A 4 6.03 -46.72 46.17
C GLY A 4 5.42 -45.50 46.85
N SER A 5 4.22 -45.61 47.39
CA SER A 5 3.48 -44.56 48.14
C SER A 5 3.16 -45.05 49.57
N LEU A 6 2.53 -44.31 50.50
CA LEU A 6 1.69 -43.10 50.47
C LEU A 6 1.71 -42.45 51.89
N GLY A 7 1.42 -41.14 52.04
CA GLY A 7 1.21 -40.54 53.37
C GLY A 7 0.96 -39.03 53.37
N PRO A 8 -0.28 -38.54 53.58
CA PRO A 8 -0.63 -37.12 53.50
C PRO A 8 -0.61 -36.40 54.86
N ALA A 9 -0.41 -35.08 54.84
CA ALA A 9 -0.57 -34.19 56.00
C ALA A 9 -1.78 -33.26 55.81
N GLU A 10 -2.53 -33.05 56.91
CA GLU A 10 -3.71 -32.19 56.94
C GLU A 10 -3.35 -30.69 57.01
N ALA A 11 -4.13 -29.84 56.34
CA ALA A 11 -4.20 -28.41 56.65
C ALA A 11 -5.57 -27.82 56.25
N LEU A 12 -6.55 -27.92 57.14
CA LEU A 12 -7.81 -27.21 57.02
C LEU A 12 -7.64 -25.73 57.40
N PHE A 13 -7.92 -24.81 56.48
CA PHE A 13 -8.27 -23.43 56.84
C PHE A 13 -9.56 -23.00 56.13
N ARG A 14 -10.65 -22.99 56.90
CA ARG A 14 -11.89 -22.30 56.54
C ARG A 14 -11.72 -20.80 56.79
N VAL A 15 -12.14 -19.97 55.85
CA VAL A 15 -12.51 -18.57 56.13
C VAL A 15 -13.97 -18.39 55.73
N SER A 16 -14.79 -18.00 56.69
CA SER A 16 -16.25 -17.91 56.56
C SER A 16 -16.67 -16.63 55.85
N TYR A 17 -17.60 -16.74 54.91
CA TYR A 17 -18.30 -15.59 54.32
C TYR A 17 -19.66 -15.39 55.04
N ASN A 18 -19.95 -14.17 55.50
CA ASN A 18 -21.15 -13.85 56.27
C ASN A 18 -22.04 -12.84 55.50
N PRO A 19 -23.28 -13.20 55.10
CA PRO A 19 -24.15 -12.32 54.33
C PRO A 19 -25.04 -11.45 55.24
N ALA A 20 -24.67 -10.19 55.44
CA ALA A 20 -25.50 -9.21 56.13
C ALA A 20 -26.51 -8.53 55.17
N ARG A 21 -27.80 -8.54 55.56
CA ARG A 21 -28.91 -7.93 54.83
C ARG A 21 -28.83 -6.40 54.90
N GLY A 22 -29.08 -5.72 53.78
CA GLY A 22 -29.37 -4.28 53.73
C GLY A 22 -30.67 -4.04 52.96
N GLN A 23 -31.75 -3.68 53.65
CA GLN A 23 -32.99 -3.22 53.02
C GLN A 23 -32.89 -1.71 52.77
N SER A 24 -33.23 -1.24 51.57
CA SER A 24 -33.56 0.17 51.34
C SER A 24 -34.72 0.34 50.35
N LEU A 25 -35.82 0.82 50.93
CA LEU A 25 -36.92 1.62 50.42
C LEU A 25 -36.87 2.06 48.94
N GLN A 26 -37.95 1.74 48.21
CA GLN A 26 -38.42 2.56 47.07
C GLN A 26 -39.04 3.87 47.58
N PRO A 27 -38.98 4.96 46.80
CA PRO A 27 -40.22 5.39 46.13
C PRO A 27 -40.00 5.99 44.73
N GLY A 28 -41.07 6.05 43.92
CA GLY A 28 -41.12 6.92 42.73
C GLY A 28 -41.54 6.23 41.44
N GLY A 29 -42.81 5.83 41.34
CA GLY A 29 -43.36 5.36 40.06
C GLY A 29 -43.67 6.54 39.13
N THR A 30 -42.94 6.65 38.02
CA THR A 30 -43.31 7.49 36.87
C THR A 30 -43.70 6.61 35.69
N ARG A 31 -44.92 6.79 35.18
CA ARG A 31 -45.42 6.05 34.00
C ARG A 31 -44.64 6.49 32.75
N PRO A 32 -44.27 5.57 31.84
CA PRO A 32 -43.83 5.95 30.50
C PRO A 32 -45.02 6.49 29.68
N PRO A 33 -44.79 7.39 28.72
CA PRO A 33 -45.81 7.84 27.76
C PRO A 33 -46.21 6.70 26.79
N PRO A 34 -47.41 6.77 26.16
CA PRO A 34 -47.90 5.71 25.28
C PRO A 34 -47.07 5.56 24.00
N GLU A 35 -46.90 4.32 23.55
CA GLU A 35 -46.19 3.98 22.31
C GLU A 35 -46.93 4.49 21.06
N CYS A 36 -46.19 5.07 20.12
CA CYS A 36 -46.72 5.34 18.78
C CYS A 36 -46.97 4.02 18.03
N PRO A 37 -48.12 3.84 17.36
CA PRO A 37 -48.40 2.63 16.60
C PRO A 37 -47.46 2.50 15.40
N ARG A 38 -46.82 1.34 15.27
CA ARG A 38 -45.98 0.99 14.10
C ARG A 38 -46.85 0.91 12.84
N PRO A 39 -46.43 1.47 11.69
CA PRO A 39 -47.13 1.24 10.42
C PRO A 39 -46.98 -0.23 9.99
N ALA A 40 -48.08 -0.81 9.51
CA ALA A 40 -48.11 -2.19 9.01
C ALA A 40 -47.29 -2.32 7.70
N PRO A 41 -46.66 -3.48 7.44
CA PRO A 41 -45.90 -3.68 6.20
C PRO A 41 -46.83 -3.71 4.98
N ALA A 42 -46.47 -2.93 3.96
CA ALA A 42 -47.15 -2.94 2.68
C ALA A 42 -47.02 -4.31 1.99
N ARG A 43 -48.14 -4.86 1.50
CA ARG A 43 -48.16 -6.11 0.73
C ARG A 43 -47.75 -5.84 -0.72
N CYS A 44 -46.62 -6.40 -1.17
CA CYS A 44 -46.34 -6.52 -2.60
C CYS A 44 -47.29 -7.56 -3.24
N PRO A 45 -47.89 -7.28 -4.41
CA PRO A 45 -48.66 -8.28 -5.15
C PRO A 45 -47.74 -9.25 -5.92
N LEU A 46 -48.03 -10.55 -5.82
CA LEU A 46 -47.46 -11.59 -6.68
C LEU A 46 -48.11 -11.55 -8.07
N PRO A 47 -47.36 -11.63 -9.18
CA PRO A 47 -47.93 -11.96 -10.49
C PRO A 47 -48.29 -13.45 -10.58
N GLN A 48 -49.41 -13.76 -11.24
CA GLN A 48 -49.97 -15.10 -11.31
C GLN A 48 -49.33 -15.98 -12.40
N LEU A 49 -49.39 -17.31 -12.22
CA LEU A 49 -48.94 -18.34 -13.15
C LEU A 49 -50.09 -18.90 -14.00
N GLY A 50 -49.81 -19.19 -15.28
CA GLY A 50 -50.52 -20.20 -16.07
C GLY A 50 -50.50 -19.93 -17.59
N PRO A 51 -50.77 -20.94 -18.45
CA PRO A 51 -50.89 -22.39 -18.20
C PRO A 51 -49.81 -23.22 -18.96
N ARG A 52 -50.01 -24.54 -19.11
CA ARG A 52 -48.99 -25.59 -19.40
C ARG A 52 -49.25 -26.42 -20.68
N PHE A 53 -48.15 -26.83 -21.33
CA PHE A 53 -47.93 -28.12 -22.07
C PHE A 53 -48.74 -28.43 -23.36
N PRO A 54 -48.39 -29.47 -24.19
CA PRO A 54 -47.42 -30.58 -23.98
C PRO A 54 -46.42 -30.91 -25.14
N GLY A 55 -45.48 -31.84 -24.91
CA GLY A 55 -44.73 -32.53 -25.99
C GLY A 55 -43.35 -33.14 -25.63
N HIS A 56 -43.29 -34.44 -25.30
CA HIS A 56 -42.08 -35.29 -25.24
C HIS A 56 -41.94 -36.10 -26.57
N PRO A 57 -40.84 -36.84 -26.91
CA PRO A 57 -40.02 -37.70 -26.03
C PRO A 57 -38.50 -37.81 -26.34
N ALA A 58 -37.80 -38.70 -25.62
CA ALA A 58 -36.38 -39.08 -25.79
C ALA A 58 -36.19 -40.45 -26.46
N PRO A 59 -35.02 -40.68 -27.12
CA PRO A 59 -34.23 -41.93 -27.01
C PRO A 59 -32.69 -41.64 -26.97
N LEU A 60 -31.73 -42.55 -26.72
CA LEU A 60 -31.63 -43.89 -26.09
C LEU A 60 -30.13 -44.17 -25.75
N SER A 61 -29.84 -45.19 -24.92
CA SER A 61 -28.47 -45.76 -24.73
C SER A 61 -28.22 -46.99 -25.62
N PRO A 62 -26.96 -47.43 -25.78
CA PRO A 62 -26.64 -48.87 -25.77
C PRO A 62 -25.40 -49.24 -24.92
N GLY A 63 -25.26 -50.54 -24.60
CA GLY A 63 -24.20 -51.09 -23.71
C GLY A 63 -23.00 -51.77 -24.42
N GLY A 64 -22.13 -52.42 -23.63
CA GLY A 64 -20.89 -53.11 -24.06
C GLY A 64 -21.08 -54.48 -24.74
N PRO A 65 -20.07 -55.41 -24.81
CA PRO A 65 -19.01 -55.67 -23.80
C PRO A 65 -17.56 -55.91 -24.35
N SER A 66 -16.63 -56.32 -23.47
CA SER A 66 -15.18 -56.62 -23.70
C SER A 66 -14.88 -57.95 -24.43
N PRO A 67 -13.65 -58.20 -24.93
CA PRO A 67 -12.46 -58.63 -24.13
C PRO A 67 -11.13 -57.96 -24.61
N GLY A 68 -9.92 -58.16 -24.08
CA GLY A 68 -9.36 -58.93 -22.94
C GLY A 68 -7.86 -59.24 -23.18
N LEU A 69 -7.03 -59.38 -22.11
CA LEU A 69 -5.59 -59.78 -22.13
C LEU A 69 -4.61 -58.74 -22.76
N LEU A 70 -3.36 -58.51 -22.31
CA LEU A 70 -2.43 -59.23 -21.42
C LEU A 70 -1.70 -58.28 -20.44
N GLY A 71 -1.00 -58.87 -19.45
CA GLY A 71 -0.22 -58.19 -18.41
C GLY A 71 1.21 -57.74 -18.81
N PRO A 72 2.05 -57.36 -17.83
CA PRO A 72 3.21 -56.48 -18.02
C PRO A 72 4.54 -57.23 -18.19
N ASP A 73 5.55 -56.58 -18.76
CA ASP A 73 6.93 -56.85 -18.33
C ASP A 73 7.96 -55.71 -18.51
N ARG A 74 9.09 -55.95 -17.84
CA ARG A 74 10.20 -55.08 -17.41
C ARG A 74 11.07 -54.44 -18.50
N ARG A 75 11.71 -53.34 -18.07
CA ARG A 75 13.05 -52.80 -18.42
C ARG A 75 14.07 -53.89 -18.86
N PRO A 76 15.07 -53.61 -19.75
CA PRO A 76 16.07 -52.58 -19.44
C PRO A 76 16.75 -51.76 -20.56
N ASN A 77 17.44 -50.74 -20.06
CA ASN A 77 18.51 -49.87 -20.57
C ASN A 77 19.49 -50.44 -21.62
N PRO A 78 20.02 -49.59 -22.52
CA PRO A 78 21.39 -49.70 -23.05
C PRO A 78 22.30 -48.53 -22.60
N GLU A 79 23.61 -48.71 -22.80
CA GLU A 79 24.66 -48.05 -22.01
C GLU A 79 25.26 -46.75 -22.61
N ARG A 80 26.08 -46.07 -21.78
CA ARG A 80 27.00 -44.99 -22.18
C ARG A 80 28.27 -45.56 -22.81
N PRO A 81 29.09 -44.69 -23.45
CA PRO A 81 30.50 -44.60 -23.02
C PRO A 81 30.85 -43.29 -22.30
N ARG A 82 31.94 -43.31 -21.52
CA ARG A 82 32.52 -42.14 -20.82
C ARG A 82 33.70 -41.55 -21.60
N ALA A 83 33.94 -40.24 -21.44
CA ALA A 83 35.26 -39.62 -21.60
C ALA A 83 35.50 -38.60 -20.46
N PRO A 84 36.75 -38.26 -20.08
CA PRO A 84 37.04 -37.84 -18.71
C PRO A 84 37.37 -36.35 -18.49
N GLY A 85 36.87 -35.82 -17.37
CA GLY A 85 37.62 -35.09 -16.34
C GLY A 85 38.49 -33.87 -16.69
N ARG A 86 38.10 -32.69 -16.18
CA ARG A 86 39.02 -31.66 -15.66
C ARG A 86 38.48 -31.07 -14.35
N ARG A 87 39.30 -31.07 -13.29
CA ARG A 87 39.07 -30.33 -12.04
C ARG A 87 39.67 -28.92 -12.18
N PRO A 88 39.05 -27.86 -11.65
CA PRO A 88 39.74 -26.63 -11.31
C PRO A 88 40.18 -26.67 -9.83
N THR A 89 41.48 -26.72 -9.59
CA THR A 89 42.07 -26.55 -8.26
C THR A 89 42.21 -25.06 -7.92
N ARG A 90 41.61 -24.63 -6.81
CA ARG A 90 42.15 -23.56 -5.95
C ARG A 90 42.90 -24.25 -4.80
N PRO A 91 44.05 -23.73 -4.34
CA PRO A 91 44.02 -22.60 -3.40
C PRO A 91 45.14 -21.57 -3.61
N HIS A 92 44.99 -20.38 -3.03
CA HIS A 92 45.79 -19.94 -1.88
C HIS A 92 45.38 -18.54 -1.42
N SER A 93 45.28 -18.37 -0.10
CA SER A 93 45.10 -17.09 0.58
C SER A 93 46.25 -16.89 1.57
N LEU A 94 47.00 -15.79 1.44
CA LEU A 94 47.92 -15.19 2.42
C LEU A 94 47.82 -13.67 2.17
N ALA A 95 47.36 -12.82 3.09
CA ALA A 95 48.02 -12.33 4.31
C ALA A 95 49.36 -11.61 4.03
N LEU A 96 49.77 -10.51 4.65
CA LEU A 96 49.22 -9.40 5.48
C LEU A 96 50.49 -8.55 5.83
N ALA A 97 50.34 -7.26 6.21
CA ALA A 97 51.39 -6.31 6.65
C ALA A 97 52.36 -5.81 5.54
N ALA A 98 52.65 -4.51 5.31
CA ALA A 98 52.77 -3.28 6.11
C ALA A 98 54.22 -2.94 6.55
N ALA A 99 54.81 -1.86 6.00
CA ALA A 99 55.70 -0.89 6.70
C ALA A 99 56.25 0.23 5.79
N LEU A 100 56.28 1.47 6.32
CA LEU A 100 57.27 2.56 6.17
C LEU A 100 57.68 3.05 4.76
N ALA A 101 57.30 4.29 4.38
CA ALA A 101 58.07 5.56 4.50
C ALA A 101 58.79 5.92 3.18
N LEU A 102 59.03 7.17 2.73
CA LEU A 102 59.15 8.49 3.38
C LEU A 102 58.48 9.60 2.53
N ALA A 103 58.22 10.76 3.13
CA ALA A 103 57.94 12.03 2.43
C ALA A 103 59.23 12.84 2.23
N PRO A 104 59.18 13.93 1.45
CA PRO A 104 59.78 15.18 1.95
C PRO A 104 58.90 16.43 1.78
N ASP A 105 59.01 17.33 2.75
CA ASP A 105 58.57 18.74 2.73
C ASP A 105 59.32 19.55 1.64
N GLY A 106 58.90 20.74 1.19
CA GLY A 106 57.80 21.63 1.60
C GLY A 106 58.03 23.05 1.03
N TRP A 107 57.64 24.09 1.78
CA TRP A 107 57.80 25.55 1.52
C TRP A 107 56.70 26.21 0.64
N ARG A 108 56.28 27.46 0.85
CA ARG A 108 56.40 28.41 2.00
C ARG A 108 55.27 29.45 1.88
N SER A 109 54.76 29.95 3.00
CA SER A 109 53.77 31.04 3.07
C SER A 109 54.40 32.44 3.02
N TRP A 110 53.62 33.44 2.61
CA TRP A 110 53.94 34.88 2.72
C TRP A 110 52.77 35.65 3.36
N PRO A 111 53.02 36.51 4.37
CA PRO A 111 52.03 37.44 4.91
C PRO A 111 52.26 38.88 4.43
N VAL A 112 51.19 39.67 4.29
CA VAL A 112 51.27 41.14 4.20
C VAL A 112 50.16 41.76 5.06
N GLN A 113 50.52 42.77 5.86
CA GLN A 113 49.62 43.52 6.72
C GLN A 113 49.14 44.83 6.05
N THR A 114 48.12 45.45 6.64
CA THR A 114 47.47 46.71 6.23
C THR A 114 48.37 47.94 6.35
N PRO A 115 47.93 49.11 5.81
CA PRO A 115 47.50 50.15 6.75
C PRO A 115 46.22 50.92 6.35
N SER A 116 45.87 51.93 7.15
CA SER A 116 44.55 52.57 7.30
C SER A 116 44.49 54.03 6.79
N SER A 117 43.26 54.53 6.56
CA SER A 117 42.83 55.96 6.56
C SER A 117 43.31 56.80 5.35
N GLN A 118 42.57 57.77 4.76
CA GLN A 118 41.60 58.76 5.27
C GLN A 118 40.64 59.22 4.14
N LEU A 119 39.51 59.85 4.50
CA LEU A 119 38.62 60.61 3.60
C LEU A 119 38.53 62.07 4.07
N PRO A 120 38.31 63.02 3.14
CA PRO A 120 37.42 64.14 3.44
C PRO A 120 36.44 64.46 2.29
N GLY A 121 35.29 65.05 2.63
CA GLY A 121 34.42 65.74 1.65
C GLY A 121 32.97 65.28 1.61
N ARG A 122 32.10 65.94 2.39
CA ARG A 122 30.65 66.02 2.15
C ARG A 122 30.31 67.44 1.69
N PRO A 123 29.25 67.62 0.90
CA PRO A 123 28.07 68.29 1.47
C PRO A 123 26.77 67.47 1.35
N ALA A 124 25.72 67.95 2.00
CA ALA A 124 24.41 67.28 2.11
C ALA A 124 23.48 67.57 0.91
N PRO A 125 22.29 66.93 0.88
CA PRO A 125 21.13 67.75 1.24
C PRO A 125 20.07 67.11 2.17
N SER A 126 19.42 67.99 2.91
CA SER A 126 18.04 67.96 3.46
C SER A 126 17.34 66.64 3.84
N ARG A 127 17.04 66.55 5.15
CA ARG A 127 15.89 65.91 5.83
C ARG A 127 14.74 65.39 4.92
N ARG A 128 14.33 64.13 5.13
CA ARG A 128 12.91 63.71 5.27
C ARG A 128 12.79 62.47 6.17
N HIS A 129 11.58 62.30 6.72
CA HIS A 129 11.15 61.53 7.89
C HIS A 129 11.74 60.14 8.17
N ARG A 130 11.91 59.86 9.48
CA ARG A 130 12.04 58.50 10.05
C ARG A 130 10.80 57.66 9.72
N ARG A 131 11.00 56.44 9.22
CA ARG A 131 10.21 55.24 9.58
C ARG A 131 11.20 54.13 9.94
N GLY A 132 10.87 53.32 10.94
CA GLY A 132 11.78 52.30 11.46
C GLY A 132 12.04 51.22 10.43
N ALA A 133 13.31 50.85 10.24
CA ALA A 133 13.66 49.65 9.50
C ALA A 133 13.48 48.43 10.41
N CYS A 134 12.54 47.54 10.06
CA CYS A 134 12.56 46.19 10.59
C CYS A 134 13.79 45.47 10.00
N SER A 135 14.60 44.85 10.86
CA SER A 135 15.62 43.91 10.41
C SER A 135 14.97 42.77 9.61
N PRO A 136 15.58 42.29 8.52
CA PRO A 136 15.10 41.09 7.85
C PRO A 136 15.22 39.91 8.81
N GLY A 137 14.08 39.40 9.27
CA GLY A 137 14.03 38.21 10.11
C GLY A 137 14.63 37.04 9.36
N VAL A 138 15.65 36.40 9.94
CA VAL A 138 16.18 35.14 9.44
C VAL A 138 15.02 34.16 9.39
N ALA A 139 14.67 33.68 8.19
CA ALA A 139 13.66 32.66 8.03
C ALA A 139 14.12 31.43 8.84
N ALA A 140 13.42 31.15 9.93
CA ALA A 140 13.69 29.96 10.73
C ALA A 140 13.43 28.74 9.83
N ALA A 141 14.51 28.06 9.44
CA ALA A 141 14.41 26.79 8.74
C ALA A 141 13.61 25.84 9.66
N MET A 142 12.37 25.57 9.30
CA MET A 142 11.54 24.62 10.04
C MET A 142 12.28 23.28 10.02
N ALA A 143 12.57 22.73 11.19
CA ALA A 143 13.08 21.37 11.29
C ALA A 143 12.13 20.44 10.52
N PRO A 144 12.65 19.49 9.72
CA PRO A 144 11.80 18.63 8.90
C PRO A 144 10.79 17.91 9.80
N ALA A 145 9.50 18.13 9.53
CA ALA A 145 8.43 17.51 10.29
C ALA A 145 8.58 15.99 10.20
N GLN A 146 8.74 15.33 11.35
CA GLN A 146 9.01 13.90 11.39
C GLN A 146 7.87 13.14 10.72
N LEU A 147 8.21 12.40 9.66
CA LEU A 147 7.23 11.63 8.89
C LEU A 147 6.56 10.58 9.77
N PHE A 148 5.23 10.47 9.68
CA PHE A 148 4.50 9.39 10.34
C PHE A 148 4.90 8.05 9.73
N ARG A 149 4.99 6.98 10.53
CA ARG A 149 5.44 5.66 10.04
C ARG A 149 4.52 5.14 8.92
N ALA A 150 5.07 4.88 7.74
CA ALA A 150 4.31 4.30 6.63
C ALA A 150 4.14 2.77 6.77
N LEU A 151 5.01 2.09 7.52
CA LEU A 151 4.93 0.65 7.77
C LEU A 151 4.72 0.33 9.25
N VAL A 152 4.01 -0.76 9.53
CA VAL A 152 3.97 -1.46 10.82
C VAL A 152 4.12 -2.96 10.60
N SER A 153 4.79 -3.66 11.53
CA SER A 153 4.95 -5.11 11.43
C SER A 153 3.72 -5.88 11.90
N ALA A 154 3.59 -7.12 11.45
CA ALA A 154 2.53 -8.02 11.90
C ALA A 154 2.58 -8.28 13.42
N GLN A 155 3.77 -8.36 14.02
CA GLN A 155 3.92 -8.46 15.47
C GLN A 155 3.38 -7.22 16.19
N TRP A 156 3.66 -6.02 15.67
CA TRP A 156 3.16 -4.76 16.25
C TRP A 156 1.62 -4.70 16.22
N VAL A 157 1.00 -5.09 15.11
CA VAL A 157 -0.47 -5.16 15.00
C VAL A 157 -1.05 -6.21 15.96
N ALA A 158 -0.44 -7.40 16.04
CA ALA A 158 -0.88 -8.46 16.95
C ALA A 158 -0.70 -8.10 18.44
N GLU A 159 0.26 -7.23 18.79
CA GLU A 159 0.39 -6.65 20.12
C GLU A 159 -0.67 -5.57 20.39
N ALA A 160 -0.90 -4.67 19.44
CA ALA A 160 -1.91 -3.62 19.55
C ALA A 160 -3.34 -4.18 19.73
N LEU A 161 -3.67 -5.29 19.05
CA LEU A 161 -4.95 -6.00 19.22
C LEU A 161 -5.09 -6.69 20.58
N ARG A 162 -4.00 -7.21 21.15
CA ARG A 162 -4.03 -7.91 22.46
C ARG A 162 -4.07 -6.96 23.66
N ALA A 163 -3.42 -5.81 23.53
CA ALA A 163 -3.37 -4.80 24.58
C ALA A 163 -3.64 -3.41 23.97
N PRO A 164 -4.92 -3.04 23.76
CA PRO A 164 -5.31 -1.68 23.37
C PRO A 164 -4.79 -0.68 24.40
N ARG A 165 -3.72 0.03 24.06
CA ARG A 165 -3.09 1.03 24.93
C ARG A 165 -3.89 2.34 24.90
N ALA A 166 -3.59 3.24 25.83
CA ALA A 166 -4.06 4.64 25.79
C ALA A 166 -3.36 5.43 24.66
N GLY A 167 -3.66 5.06 23.41
CA GLY A 167 -3.19 5.69 22.18
C GLY A 167 -4.36 6.00 21.23
N PRO A 168 -4.08 6.43 19.98
CA PRO A 168 -5.13 6.63 18.99
C PRO A 168 -5.89 5.30 18.73
N PRO A 169 -7.22 5.34 18.50
CA PRO A 169 -7.96 4.15 18.12
C PRO A 169 -7.38 3.57 16.82
N LEU A 170 -7.19 2.25 16.79
CA LEU A 170 -6.66 1.53 15.62
C LEU A 170 -7.84 1.04 14.77
N GLN A 171 -7.85 1.40 13.48
CA GLN A 171 -8.75 0.79 12.50
C GLN A 171 -7.92 0.01 11.48
N LEU A 172 -8.17 -1.29 11.39
CA LEU A 172 -7.59 -2.15 10.37
C LEU A 172 -8.47 -2.15 9.13
N LEU A 173 -7.87 -2.05 7.95
CA LEU A 173 -8.57 -2.06 6.67
C LEU A 173 -7.97 -3.11 5.74
N ASP A 174 -8.82 -4.03 5.26
CA ASP A 174 -8.50 -4.91 4.14
C ASP A 174 -8.85 -4.19 2.84
N ALA A 175 -7.83 -3.80 2.08
CA ALA A 175 -7.95 -3.11 0.80
C ALA A 175 -7.68 -4.04 -0.39
N SER A 176 -7.96 -5.35 -0.23
CA SER A 176 -7.75 -6.34 -1.28
C SER A 176 -8.57 -6.02 -2.53
N TRP A 177 -7.88 -5.98 -3.66
CA TRP A 177 -8.46 -5.85 -4.99
C TRP A 177 -7.59 -6.61 -5.99
N TYR A 178 -8.23 -7.25 -6.97
CA TYR A 178 -7.56 -8.12 -7.94
C TYR A 178 -8.02 -7.80 -9.35
N LEU A 179 -7.10 -7.89 -10.32
CA LEU A 179 -7.44 -7.84 -11.73
C LEU A 179 -8.42 -8.98 -12.07
N PRO A 180 -9.51 -8.75 -12.84
CA PRO A 180 -10.54 -9.75 -13.11
C PRO A 180 -10.02 -11.10 -13.64
N LYS A 181 -8.92 -11.07 -14.41
CA LYS A 181 -8.25 -12.26 -14.98
C LYS A 181 -7.69 -13.22 -13.92
N LEU A 182 -7.57 -12.81 -12.65
CA LEU A 182 -7.16 -13.68 -11.53
C LEU A 182 -8.30 -14.52 -10.93
N GLY A 183 -9.57 -14.20 -11.23
CA GLY A 183 -10.72 -14.98 -10.76
C GLY A 183 -10.93 -15.04 -9.24
N ARG A 184 -10.33 -14.10 -8.49
CA ARG A 184 -10.43 -13.98 -7.02
C ARG A 184 -11.49 -12.95 -6.62
N ASP A 185 -12.24 -13.26 -5.57
CA ASP A 185 -13.25 -12.37 -4.97
C ASP A 185 -12.72 -11.86 -3.62
N ALA A 186 -12.15 -10.65 -3.62
CA ALA A 186 -11.53 -10.05 -2.44
C ALA A 186 -12.51 -9.88 -1.27
N ARG A 187 -13.77 -9.53 -1.55
CA ARG A 187 -14.79 -9.33 -0.51
C ARG A 187 -15.18 -10.66 0.14
N ARG A 188 -15.31 -11.71 -0.67
CA ARG A 188 -15.57 -13.06 -0.17
C ARG A 188 -14.38 -13.62 0.60
N GLU A 189 -13.15 -13.44 0.10
CA GLU A 189 -11.93 -13.86 0.82
C GLU A 189 -11.86 -13.21 2.21
N PHE A 190 -12.18 -11.91 2.32
CA PHE A 190 -12.32 -11.21 3.60
C PHE A 190 -13.43 -11.79 4.50
N GLU A 191 -14.63 -12.04 3.95
CA GLU A 191 -15.72 -12.67 4.72
C GLU A 191 -15.35 -14.09 5.20
N GLU A 192 -14.52 -14.82 4.47
CA GLU A 192 -14.00 -16.12 4.88
C GLU A 192 -12.89 -15.99 5.95
N ARG A 193 -11.91 -15.09 5.77
CA ARG A 193 -10.79 -14.86 6.71
C ARG A 193 -10.24 -13.43 6.62
N HIS A 194 -10.17 -12.74 7.75
CA HIS A 194 -9.54 -11.40 7.89
C HIS A 194 -8.83 -11.23 9.23
N ILE A 195 -8.07 -10.14 9.39
CA ILE A 195 -7.43 -9.78 10.68
C ILE A 195 -8.52 -9.33 11.68
N PRO A 196 -8.53 -9.80 12.94
CA PRO A 196 -9.58 -9.44 13.92
C PRO A 196 -9.82 -7.93 14.04
N GLY A 197 -11.08 -7.51 13.89
CA GLY A 197 -11.49 -6.10 13.95
C GLY A 197 -11.26 -5.30 12.66
N ALA A 198 -10.67 -5.89 11.61
CA ALA A 198 -10.56 -5.23 10.31
C ALA A 198 -11.93 -4.98 9.67
N ALA A 199 -12.00 -3.98 8.79
CA ALA A 199 -13.14 -3.73 7.90
C ALA A 199 -12.67 -3.77 6.43
N PHE A 200 -13.56 -4.09 5.50
CA PHE A 200 -13.21 -4.18 4.08
C PHE A 200 -13.32 -2.82 3.38
N PHE A 201 -12.21 -2.30 2.87
CA PHE A 201 -12.14 -1.10 2.03
C PHE A 201 -12.19 -1.51 0.56
N ASP A 202 -13.35 -1.32 -0.04
CA ASP A 202 -13.64 -1.57 -1.45
C ASP A 202 -13.24 -0.34 -2.28
N ILE A 203 -12.14 -0.46 -3.04
CA ILE A 203 -11.62 0.66 -3.85
C ILE A 203 -12.57 1.03 -5.00
N ASP A 204 -13.37 0.09 -5.51
CA ASP A 204 -14.32 0.35 -6.60
C ASP A 204 -15.54 1.14 -6.09
N GLN A 205 -15.97 0.92 -4.86
CA GLN A 205 -16.97 1.78 -4.20
C GLN A 205 -16.40 3.15 -3.82
N CYS A 206 -15.10 3.24 -3.49
CA CYS A 206 -14.43 4.47 -3.09
C CYS A 206 -13.64 5.11 -4.25
N SER A 207 -14.29 5.25 -5.40
CA SER A 207 -13.75 5.84 -6.64
C SER A 207 -14.75 6.78 -7.31
N ASP A 208 -14.29 7.66 -8.20
CA ASP A 208 -15.18 8.39 -9.10
C ASP A 208 -15.68 7.49 -10.24
N ARG A 209 -16.84 6.87 -10.00
CA ARG A 209 -17.56 6.03 -10.96
C ARG A 209 -18.23 6.80 -12.11
N THR A 210 -18.08 8.13 -12.17
CA THR A 210 -18.54 8.93 -13.33
C THR A 210 -17.45 9.11 -14.39
N SER A 211 -16.19 8.88 -14.01
CA SER A 211 -15.06 8.88 -14.94
C SER A 211 -15.09 7.67 -15.89
N PRO A 212 -14.65 7.82 -17.16
CA PRO A 212 -14.39 6.68 -18.05
C PRO A 212 -13.10 5.90 -17.71
N TYR A 213 -12.25 6.42 -16.81
CA TYR A 213 -10.95 5.87 -16.41
C TYR A 213 -11.05 5.07 -15.10
N ASP A 214 -10.13 4.12 -14.90
CA ASP A 214 -10.17 3.20 -13.75
C ASP A 214 -9.69 3.84 -12.44
N HIS A 215 -10.36 3.50 -11.33
CA HIS A 215 -9.99 3.81 -9.94
C HIS A 215 -9.67 5.28 -9.59
N MET A 216 -10.17 6.23 -10.39
CA MET A 216 -10.02 7.66 -10.14
C MET A 216 -10.44 8.06 -8.72
N LEU A 217 -9.75 9.03 -8.12
CA LEU A 217 -10.10 9.56 -6.81
C LEU A 217 -11.57 9.99 -6.76
N PRO A 218 -12.32 9.61 -5.70
CA PRO A 218 -13.65 10.14 -5.46
C PRO A 218 -13.56 11.61 -5.00
N SER A 219 -14.70 12.30 -4.91
CA SER A 219 -14.73 13.60 -4.22
C SER A 219 -14.38 13.45 -2.73
N ALA A 220 -13.84 14.52 -2.12
CA ALA A 220 -13.53 14.52 -0.70
C ALA A 220 -14.76 14.20 0.19
N ALA A 221 -15.96 14.63 -0.22
CA ALA A 221 -17.20 14.29 0.49
C ALA A 221 -17.49 12.78 0.49
N GLN A 222 -17.39 12.14 -0.69
CA GLN A 222 -17.56 10.69 -0.84
C GLN A 222 -16.51 9.91 -0.06
N PHE A 223 -15.23 10.32 -0.11
CA PHE A 223 -14.17 9.68 0.68
C PHE A 223 -14.43 9.81 2.18
N ALA A 224 -14.87 10.98 2.65
CA ALA A 224 -15.15 11.20 4.06
C ALA A 224 -16.33 10.37 4.57
N GLU A 225 -17.42 10.32 3.81
CA GLU A 225 -18.57 9.45 4.10
C GLU A 225 -18.15 7.98 4.14
N TYR A 226 -17.37 7.53 3.16
CA TYR A 226 -16.91 6.15 3.06
C TYR A 226 -15.97 5.74 4.21
N ALA A 227 -14.96 6.56 4.51
CA ALA A 227 -14.03 6.33 5.61
C ALA A 227 -14.74 6.37 6.98
N GLY A 228 -15.69 7.30 7.16
CA GLY A 228 -16.51 7.41 8.37
C GLY A 228 -17.37 6.16 8.60
N HIS A 229 -17.99 5.60 7.56
CA HIS A 229 -18.72 4.33 7.64
C HIS A 229 -17.84 3.12 7.99
N LEU A 230 -16.53 3.19 7.74
CA LEU A 230 -15.54 2.18 8.15
C LEU A 230 -14.95 2.45 9.55
N GLY A 231 -15.55 3.35 10.35
CA GLY A 231 -15.14 3.66 11.71
C GLY A 231 -13.87 4.52 11.80
N VAL A 232 -13.40 5.09 10.69
CA VAL A 232 -12.24 6.00 10.70
C VAL A 232 -12.69 7.39 11.11
N GLY A 233 -12.18 7.89 12.22
CA GLY A 233 -12.31 9.30 12.64
C GLY A 233 -10.97 10.02 12.58
N ALA A 234 -10.98 11.34 12.82
CA ALA A 234 -9.78 12.19 12.72
C ALA A 234 -8.61 11.76 13.62
N ALA A 235 -8.87 11.09 14.74
CA ALA A 235 -7.83 10.59 15.65
C ALA A 235 -7.36 9.15 15.35
N THR A 236 -7.97 8.47 14.38
CA THR A 236 -7.72 7.05 14.12
C THR A 236 -6.34 6.82 13.50
N HIS A 237 -5.56 5.88 14.04
CA HIS A 237 -4.45 5.28 13.32
C HIS A 237 -5.02 4.21 12.39
N VAL A 238 -4.99 4.47 11.09
CA VAL A 238 -5.44 3.51 10.07
C VAL A 238 -4.27 2.59 9.71
N VAL A 239 -4.48 1.27 9.71
CA VAL A 239 -3.50 0.29 9.23
C VAL A 239 -4.14 -0.54 8.13
N ILE A 240 -3.53 -0.52 6.95
CA ILE A 240 -4.10 -1.08 5.73
C ILE A 240 -3.28 -2.29 5.31
N TYR A 241 -3.95 -3.35 4.86
CA TYR A 241 -3.32 -4.53 4.27
C TYR A 241 -4.10 -4.99 3.05
N ASP A 242 -3.52 -5.88 2.26
CA ASP A 242 -4.25 -6.69 1.29
C ASP A 242 -3.77 -8.15 1.33
N ALA A 243 -4.50 -9.04 0.66
CA ALA A 243 -4.23 -10.46 0.56
C ALA A 243 -3.64 -10.86 -0.81
N SER A 244 -2.88 -9.95 -1.44
CA SER A 244 -2.13 -10.24 -2.66
C SER A 244 -0.99 -11.24 -2.44
N ASP A 245 -0.66 -11.98 -3.49
CA ASP A 245 0.43 -12.97 -3.45
C ASP A 245 1.81 -12.28 -3.40
N GLN A 246 1.88 -11.02 -3.82
CA GLN A 246 3.06 -10.16 -3.71
C GLN A 246 3.32 -9.71 -2.27
N GLY A 247 2.33 -9.80 -1.36
CA GLY A 247 2.40 -9.28 0.01
C GLY A 247 1.60 -7.99 0.17
N LEU A 248 1.91 -6.98 -0.65
CA LEU A 248 1.08 -5.78 -0.84
C LEU A 248 0.95 -5.46 -2.34
N TYR A 249 -0.21 -4.93 -2.73
CA TYR A 249 -0.55 -4.58 -4.12
C TYR A 249 -1.48 -3.36 -4.23
N ALA A 250 -2.62 -3.42 -3.54
CA ALA A 250 -3.68 -2.40 -3.58
C ALA A 250 -3.74 -1.56 -2.31
N ALA A 251 -3.28 -2.09 -1.17
CA ALA A 251 -3.22 -1.34 0.08
C ALA A 251 -2.42 -0.02 -0.02
N PRO A 252 -1.27 0.09 -0.74
CA PRO A 252 -0.56 1.35 -0.90
C PRO A 252 -1.39 2.45 -1.58
N ARG A 253 -2.33 2.09 -2.46
CA ARG A 253 -3.28 3.04 -3.06
C ARG A 253 -4.14 3.69 -1.98
N VAL A 254 -4.71 2.90 -1.09
CA VAL A 254 -5.57 3.41 0.00
C VAL A 254 -4.74 4.20 1.03
N TRP A 255 -3.50 3.79 1.31
CA TRP A 255 -2.56 4.59 2.14
C TRP A 255 -2.31 5.98 1.53
N TRP A 256 -2.08 6.05 0.22
CA TRP A 256 -1.92 7.32 -0.48
C TRP A 256 -3.22 8.14 -0.48
N MET A 257 -4.39 7.51 -0.71
CA MET A 257 -5.69 8.20 -0.66
C MET A 257 -5.93 8.89 0.69
N PHE A 258 -5.72 8.19 1.82
CA PHE A 258 -5.84 8.81 3.14
C PHE A 258 -4.92 10.04 3.28
N ARG A 259 -3.66 9.95 2.83
CA ARG A 259 -2.72 11.08 2.88
C ARG A 259 -3.15 12.23 1.97
N ALA A 260 -3.61 11.93 0.75
CA ALA A 260 -4.09 12.91 -0.22
C ALA A 260 -5.33 13.66 0.29
N PHE A 261 -6.19 12.99 1.07
CA PHE A 261 -7.34 13.62 1.76
C PHE A 261 -7.00 14.23 3.13
N GLY A 262 -5.72 14.35 3.48
CA GLY A 262 -5.22 15.06 4.67
C GLY A 262 -4.99 14.19 5.91
N HIS A 263 -5.35 12.91 5.89
CA HIS A 263 -5.22 12.00 7.03
C HIS A 263 -3.83 11.33 7.08
N ARG A 264 -2.94 11.90 7.89
CA ARG A 264 -1.52 11.50 7.95
C ARG A 264 -1.24 10.31 8.86
N THR A 265 -2.14 9.96 9.79
CA THR A 265 -1.98 8.83 10.72
C THR A 265 -2.43 7.52 10.07
N VAL A 266 -1.73 7.14 8.99
CA VAL A 266 -1.99 5.93 8.20
C VAL A 266 -0.71 5.15 7.93
N SER A 267 -0.78 3.83 8.05
CA SER A 267 0.32 2.89 7.76
C SER A 267 -0.18 1.69 6.97
N LEU A 268 0.76 0.94 6.41
CA LEU A 268 0.57 -0.36 5.79
C LEU A 268 1.08 -1.45 6.74
N LEU A 269 0.44 -2.62 6.71
CA LEU A 269 0.96 -3.83 7.32
C LEU A 269 2.04 -4.41 6.40
N ASP A 270 3.30 -4.35 6.83
CA ASP A 270 4.42 -4.91 6.07
C ASP A 270 4.24 -6.44 5.90
N GLY A 271 4.37 -6.90 4.65
CA GLY A 271 4.07 -8.28 4.25
C GLY A 271 2.59 -8.64 4.08
N GLY A 272 1.68 -7.71 4.40
CA GLY A 272 0.23 -7.85 4.27
C GLY A 272 -0.36 -9.12 4.90
N PHE A 273 -1.48 -9.59 4.36
CA PHE A 273 -2.14 -10.80 4.86
C PHE A 273 -1.31 -12.06 4.61
N ARG A 274 -0.53 -12.09 3.52
CA ARG A 274 0.37 -13.20 3.19
C ARG A 274 1.39 -13.47 4.30
N HIS A 275 1.96 -12.42 4.89
CA HIS A 275 2.88 -12.56 6.02
C HIS A 275 2.14 -12.84 7.34
N TRP A 276 0.99 -12.20 7.57
CA TRP A 276 0.13 -12.47 8.73
C TRP A 276 -0.24 -13.96 8.87
N LEU A 277 -0.70 -14.58 7.76
CA LEU A 277 -1.01 -16.00 7.69
C LEU A 277 0.22 -16.89 7.94
N ARG A 278 1.38 -16.51 7.37
CA ARG A 278 2.65 -17.26 7.52
C ARG A 278 3.13 -17.31 8.97
N LEU A 279 2.88 -16.25 9.74
CA LEU A 279 3.20 -16.18 11.17
C LEU A 279 2.19 -16.92 12.06
N GLY A 280 1.11 -17.48 11.51
CA GLY A 280 0.06 -18.16 12.28
C GLY A 280 -0.71 -17.23 13.23
N LEU A 281 -0.80 -15.94 12.89
CA LEU A 281 -1.45 -14.95 13.74
C LEU A 281 -2.99 -15.07 13.72
N PRO A 282 -3.71 -14.57 14.76
CA PRO A 282 -5.14 -14.75 14.89
C PRO A 282 -5.95 -14.24 13.69
N LEU A 283 -7.06 -14.92 13.40
CA LEU A 283 -7.98 -14.59 12.30
C LEU A 283 -9.41 -14.41 12.83
N SER A 284 -10.23 -13.74 12.03
CA SER A 284 -11.69 -13.65 12.19
C SER A 284 -12.38 -13.91 10.86
N SER A 285 -13.68 -14.14 10.89
CA SER A 285 -14.51 -14.40 9.71
C SER A 285 -15.90 -13.77 9.89
N GLY A 286 -16.67 -13.74 8.80
CA GLY A 286 -17.96 -13.04 8.72
C GLY A 286 -17.82 -11.57 8.33
N ARG A 287 -18.93 -10.83 8.40
CA ARG A 287 -19.01 -9.42 8.00
C ARG A 287 -18.61 -8.50 9.14
N SER A 288 -17.59 -7.68 8.90
CA SER A 288 -17.26 -6.56 9.79
C SER A 288 -18.17 -5.36 9.53
N ARG A 289 -18.62 -4.73 10.62
CA ARG A 289 -19.44 -3.51 10.63
C ARG A 289 -19.00 -2.65 11.83
N PRO A 290 -17.91 -1.87 11.71
CA PRO A 290 -17.50 -0.95 12.76
C PRO A 290 -18.58 0.11 13.02
N ALA A 291 -18.56 0.72 14.20
CA ALA A 291 -19.42 1.86 14.49
C ALA A 291 -18.98 3.07 13.64
N PRO A 292 -19.90 3.78 12.95
CA PRO A 292 -19.53 4.94 12.14
C PRO A 292 -18.88 6.05 12.98
N ALA A 293 -17.96 6.79 12.36
CA ALA A 293 -17.25 7.91 12.96
C ALA A 293 -17.32 9.17 12.07
N GLU A 294 -17.13 10.36 12.66
CA GLU A 294 -16.98 11.59 11.88
C GLU A 294 -15.57 11.66 11.28
N PHE A 295 -15.50 11.65 9.95
CA PHE A 295 -14.28 11.89 9.19
C PHE A 295 -14.38 13.21 8.42
N ARG A 296 -13.25 13.90 8.26
CA ARG A 296 -13.16 15.12 7.44
C ARG A 296 -12.02 14.94 6.44
N ALA A 297 -12.36 15.04 5.17
CA ALA A 297 -11.42 14.95 4.06
C ALA A 297 -11.21 16.33 3.43
N SER A 298 -9.97 16.63 3.04
CA SER A 298 -9.64 17.74 2.16
C SER A 298 -8.57 17.28 1.20
N LEU A 299 -8.87 17.28 -0.10
CA LEU A 299 -7.89 16.89 -1.12
C LEU A 299 -6.77 17.93 -1.18
N ASP A 300 -5.53 17.49 -0.95
CA ASP A 300 -4.33 18.25 -1.26
C ASP A 300 -3.95 17.98 -2.72
N PRO A 301 -4.10 18.97 -3.63
CA PRO A 301 -3.82 18.77 -5.06
C PRO A 301 -2.34 18.48 -5.34
N ALA A 302 -1.42 18.73 -4.41
CA ALA A 302 -0.01 18.37 -4.57
C ALA A 302 0.23 16.84 -4.64
N PHE A 303 -0.74 16.03 -4.18
CA PHE A 303 -0.67 14.58 -4.26
C PHE A 303 -1.01 14.00 -5.65
N VAL A 304 -1.63 14.81 -6.53
CA VAL A 304 -2.23 14.37 -7.78
C VAL A 304 -1.58 15.09 -8.97
N LYS A 305 -1.43 14.39 -10.08
CA LYS A 305 -1.14 14.96 -11.40
C LYS A 305 -2.23 14.59 -12.38
N THR A 306 -2.59 15.52 -13.26
CA THR A 306 -3.57 15.31 -14.32
C THR A 306 -2.87 14.92 -15.63
N TYR A 307 -3.65 14.50 -16.63
CA TYR A 307 -3.15 14.32 -17.99
C TYR A 307 -2.42 15.57 -18.52
N GLU A 308 -2.96 16.77 -18.26
CA GLU A 308 -2.40 18.04 -18.71
C GLU A 308 -1.02 18.32 -18.09
N ASP A 309 -0.83 18.04 -16.79
CA ASP A 309 0.48 18.12 -16.14
C ASP A 309 1.51 17.22 -16.84
N ILE A 310 1.15 15.96 -17.12
CA ILE A 310 2.04 14.98 -17.75
C ILE A 310 2.35 15.39 -19.19
N LYS A 311 1.33 15.85 -19.93
CA LYS A 311 1.45 16.32 -21.31
C LYS A 311 2.37 17.53 -21.43
N GLU A 312 2.28 18.50 -20.52
CA GLU A 312 3.21 19.65 -20.47
C GLU A 312 4.63 19.26 -20.03
N ASN A 313 4.77 18.18 -19.24
CA ASN A 313 6.06 17.71 -18.77
C ASN A 313 6.89 16.97 -19.83
N LEU A 314 6.28 16.52 -20.94
CA LEU A 314 7.02 15.97 -22.10
C LEU A 314 8.07 16.97 -22.62
N ASP A 315 7.66 18.23 -22.75
CA ASP A 315 8.51 19.33 -23.21
C ASP A 315 9.29 19.96 -22.06
N SER A 316 8.61 20.28 -20.95
CA SER A 316 9.19 21.09 -19.87
C SER A 316 10.10 20.33 -18.91
N ARG A 317 9.96 19.01 -18.80
CA ARG A 317 10.81 18.08 -18.01
C ARG A 317 11.07 18.54 -16.56
N ARG A 318 10.08 19.19 -15.94
CA ARG A 318 10.16 19.74 -14.58
C ARG A 318 10.10 18.67 -13.50
N PHE A 319 9.57 17.50 -13.81
CA PHE A 319 9.54 16.35 -12.91
C PHE A 319 9.89 15.06 -13.64
N GLN A 320 10.47 14.12 -12.89
CA GLN A 320 10.68 12.75 -13.34
C GLN A 320 9.34 12.00 -13.26
N VAL A 321 9.13 11.03 -14.16
CA VAL A 321 7.95 10.17 -14.14
C VAL A 321 8.40 8.71 -14.11
N VAL A 322 7.94 7.98 -13.09
CA VAL A 322 8.23 6.54 -12.91
C VAL A 322 6.97 5.71 -13.09
N ASP A 323 7.02 4.75 -14.00
CA ASP A 323 5.94 3.79 -14.25
C ASP A 323 6.17 2.48 -13.49
N ALA A 324 5.19 2.10 -12.66
CA ALA A 324 5.22 0.94 -11.79
C ALA A 324 4.67 -0.37 -12.41
N ARG A 325 4.30 -0.37 -13.70
CA ARG A 325 3.86 -1.59 -14.42
C ARG A 325 5.00 -2.58 -14.63
N ALA A 326 4.61 -3.83 -14.94
CA ALA A 326 5.55 -4.86 -15.38
C ALA A 326 6.31 -4.41 -16.64
N ALA A 327 7.57 -4.85 -16.76
CA ALA A 327 8.46 -4.37 -17.82
C ALA A 327 7.96 -4.67 -19.24
N GLY A 328 7.28 -5.80 -19.47
CA GLY A 328 6.73 -6.12 -20.80
C GLY A 328 5.56 -5.20 -21.18
N ARG A 329 4.66 -4.90 -20.25
CA ARG A 329 3.58 -3.90 -20.44
C ARG A 329 4.11 -2.50 -20.72
N PHE A 330 5.16 -2.07 -20.00
CA PHE A 330 5.83 -0.79 -20.26
C PHE A 330 6.52 -0.76 -21.64
N ARG A 331 7.20 -1.83 -22.01
CA ARG A 331 7.92 -1.94 -23.30
C ARG A 331 6.98 -2.13 -24.50
N GLY A 332 5.73 -2.57 -24.30
CA GLY A 332 4.82 -2.88 -25.39
C GLY A 332 4.83 -4.34 -25.85
N THR A 333 5.44 -5.25 -25.09
CA THR A 333 5.62 -6.66 -25.45
C THR A 333 4.68 -7.62 -24.72
N GLU A 334 3.94 -7.14 -23.72
CA GLU A 334 2.90 -7.89 -22.99
C GLU A 334 1.61 -7.07 -22.96
N PRO A 335 0.42 -7.68 -23.13
CA PRO A 335 -0.84 -6.95 -23.22
C PRO A 335 -1.24 -6.28 -21.91
N GLU A 336 -1.98 -5.18 -22.01
CA GLU A 336 -2.68 -4.57 -20.88
C GLU A 336 -3.87 -5.46 -20.43
N PRO A 337 -4.30 -5.35 -19.16
CA PRO A 337 -5.40 -6.19 -18.65
C PRO A 337 -6.78 -5.71 -19.10
N ARG A 338 -6.94 -4.42 -19.45
CA ARG A 338 -8.18 -3.79 -19.90
C ARG A 338 -8.27 -3.83 -21.43
N ASP A 339 -9.37 -4.35 -21.95
CA ASP A 339 -9.61 -4.44 -23.39
C ASP A 339 -9.72 -3.06 -24.03
N GLY A 340 -9.20 -2.92 -25.26
CA GLY A 340 -9.15 -1.64 -25.98
C GLY A 340 -8.01 -0.70 -25.58
N ILE A 341 -7.15 -1.10 -24.63
CA ILE A 341 -5.92 -0.40 -24.25
C ILE A 341 -4.72 -1.24 -24.71
N GLU A 342 -3.83 -0.66 -25.51
CA GLU A 342 -2.59 -1.35 -25.94
C GLU A 342 -1.42 -1.02 -25.00
N PRO A 343 -0.40 -1.88 -24.91
CA PRO A 343 0.77 -1.66 -24.07
C PRO A 343 1.78 -0.70 -24.71
N GLY A 344 2.73 -0.24 -23.90
CA GLY A 344 3.67 0.84 -24.22
C GLY A 344 3.83 1.79 -23.03
N HIS A 345 4.51 2.91 -23.23
CA HIS A 345 4.78 3.91 -22.19
C HIS A 345 4.77 5.35 -22.71
N ILE A 346 4.67 6.27 -21.74
CA ILE A 346 4.73 7.72 -21.92
C ILE A 346 6.18 8.10 -22.27
N PRO A 347 6.44 9.00 -23.26
CA PRO A 347 7.79 9.38 -23.63
C PRO A 347 8.61 9.94 -22.44
N GLY A 348 9.88 9.54 -22.35
CA GLY A 348 10.81 10.02 -21.32
C GLY A 348 10.59 9.46 -19.91
N THR A 349 9.69 8.50 -19.72
CA THR A 349 9.42 7.88 -18.42
C THR A 349 10.37 6.72 -18.10
N VAL A 350 10.54 6.41 -16.81
CA VAL A 350 11.43 5.34 -16.32
C VAL A 350 10.59 4.20 -15.73
N ASN A 351 10.90 2.94 -16.05
CA ASN A 351 10.19 1.80 -15.49
C ASN A 351 10.86 1.23 -14.23
N ILE A 352 10.13 1.25 -13.12
CA ILE A 352 10.48 0.53 -11.88
C ILE A 352 9.25 -0.29 -11.47
N PRO A 353 9.11 -1.54 -11.94
CA PRO A 353 7.99 -2.41 -11.58
C PRO A 353 7.75 -2.44 -10.08
N PHE A 354 6.50 -2.37 -9.63
CA PHE A 354 6.18 -2.27 -8.19
C PHE A 354 6.76 -3.44 -7.36
N THR A 355 6.90 -4.62 -7.98
CA THR A 355 7.54 -5.81 -7.38
C THR A 355 9.00 -5.60 -7.01
N ASP A 356 9.70 -4.66 -7.66
CA ASP A 356 11.12 -4.39 -7.39
C ASP A 356 11.32 -3.70 -6.04
N PHE A 357 10.28 -3.15 -5.42
CA PHE A 357 10.29 -2.59 -4.07
C PHE A 357 10.13 -3.65 -2.97
N LEU A 358 9.71 -4.88 -3.33
CA LEU A 358 9.40 -5.96 -2.40
C LEU A 358 10.48 -7.06 -2.39
N THR A 359 10.61 -7.78 -1.27
CA THR A 359 11.41 -9.02 -1.18
C THR A 359 10.65 -10.20 -1.78
N GLN A 360 11.32 -11.36 -1.96
CA GLN A 360 10.66 -12.58 -2.46
C GLN A 360 9.56 -13.11 -1.52
N GLU A 361 9.69 -12.79 -0.23
CA GLU A 361 8.73 -13.11 0.82
C GLU A 361 7.51 -12.21 0.81
N GLY A 362 7.58 -11.05 0.13
CA GLY A 362 6.54 -10.03 0.03
C GLY A 362 6.61 -8.92 1.08
N LEU A 363 7.74 -8.80 1.79
CA LEU A 363 8.02 -7.65 2.68
C LEU A 363 8.54 -6.47 1.86
N GLU A 364 8.41 -5.25 2.38
CA GLU A 364 9.07 -4.08 1.76
C GLU A 364 10.60 -4.19 1.94
N LYS A 365 11.37 -3.76 0.93
CA LYS A 365 12.84 -3.69 1.02
C LYS A 365 13.31 -2.63 2.02
N SER A 366 14.58 -2.74 2.44
CA SER A 366 15.18 -1.71 3.29
C SER A 366 15.25 -0.35 2.56
N PRO A 367 15.19 0.78 3.29
CA PRO A 367 15.39 2.11 2.70
C PRO A 367 16.70 2.25 1.93
N GLU A 368 17.74 1.49 2.32
CA GLU A 368 19.04 1.40 1.64
C GLU A 368 18.92 0.75 0.25
N GLU A 369 18.23 -0.38 0.16
CA GLU A 369 17.96 -1.07 -1.10
C GLU A 369 17.03 -0.26 -2.01
N ILE A 370 16.03 0.43 -1.46
CA ILE A 370 15.12 1.28 -2.22
C ILE A 370 15.84 2.53 -2.76
N ARG A 371 16.68 3.20 -1.95
CA ARG A 371 17.54 4.30 -2.44
C ARG A 371 18.42 3.83 -3.60
N ARG A 372 19.01 2.63 -3.48
CA ARG A 372 19.80 2.03 -4.54
C ARG A 372 18.97 1.71 -5.79
N LEU A 373 17.76 1.17 -5.64
CA LEU A 373 16.85 0.89 -6.76
C LEU A 373 16.57 2.15 -7.59
N PHE A 374 16.26 3.28 -6.94
CA PHE A 374 16.09 4.56 -7.63
C PHE A 374 17.39 5.02 -8.32
N GLN A 375 18.54 4.93 -7.65
CA GLN A 375 19.85 5.30 -8.22
C GLN A 375 20.24 4.46 -9.44
N ASP A 376 20.12 3.14 -9.36
CA ASP A 376 20.43 2.20 -10.46
C ASP A 376 19.50 2.45 -11.67
N LYS A 377 18.29 2.97 -11.43
CA LYS A 377 17.31 3.38 -12.45
C LYS A 377 17.44 4.85 -12.87
N LYS A 378 18.44 5.58 -12.37
CA LYS A 378 18.73 7.01 -12.64
C LYS A 378 17.62 7.98 -12.24
N VAL A 379 16.89 7.66 -11.17
CA VAL A 379 15.89 8.52 -10.56
C VAL A 379 16.49 9.25 -9.35
N ASP A 380 16.54 10.57 -9.40
CA ASP A 380 17.05 11.43 -8.35
C ASP A 380 15.91 11.83 -7.38
N LEU A 381 15.95 11.31 -6.15
CA LEU A 381 14.95 11.63 -5.12
C LEU A 381 15.07 13.08 -4.58
N SER A 382 16.13 13.82 -4.88
CA SER A 382 16.21 15.26 -4.57
C SER A 382 15.37 16.12 -5.52
N GLN A 383 15.01 15.59 -6.69
CA GLN A 383 14.22 16.28 -7.71
C GLN A 383 12.71 15.97 -7.57
N PRO A 384 11.83 16.76 -8.22
CA PRO A 384 10.42 16.43 -8.34
C PRO A 384 10.22 15.06 -9.03
N LEU A 385 9.28 14.28 -8.50
CA LEU A 385 8.99 12.91 -8.93
C LEU A 385 7.48 12.67 -8.91
N VAL A 386 6.98 12.09 -10.00
CA VAL A 386 5.60 11.65 -10.17
C VAL A 386 5.62 10.16 -10.47
N ALA A 387 4.68 9.42 -9.90
CA ALA A 387 4.50 8.00 -10.20
C ALA A 387 3.22 7.75 -11.01
N THR A 388 3.28 6.78 -11.91
CA THR A 388 2.19 6.34 -12.78
C THR A 388 2.17 4.81 -12.85
N CYS A 389 1.07 4.21 -13.30
CA CYS A 389 1.02 2.79 -13.64
C CYS A 389 -0.08 2.52 -14.68
N GLY A 390 -0.88 1.47 -14.51
CA GLY A 390 -2.10 1.26 -15.31
C GLY A 390 -3.19 2.29 -14.98
N SER A 391 -3.50 2.44 -13.70
CA SER A 391 -4.74 3.08 -13.19
C SER A 391 -4.57 3.68 -11.78
N GLY A 392 -3.43 4.33 -11.51
CA GLY A 392 -3.15 5.00 -10.23
C GLY A 392 -2.90 4.10 -9.02
N VAL A 393 -3.16 2.78 -9.11
CA VAL A 393 -3.03 1.82 -7.99
C VAL A 393 -1.57 1.53 -7.65
N THR A 394 -0.87 0.70 -8.43
CA THR A 394 0.50 0.25 -8.11
C THR A 394 1.56 1.36 -8.17
N ALA A 395 1.25 2.51 -8.79
CA ALA A 395 2.04 3.73 -8.71
C ALA A 395 2.34 4.13 -7.25
N CYS A 396 1.43 3.81 -6.33
CA CYS A 396 1.57 4.14 -4.92
C CYS A 396 2.69 3.36 -4.21
N HIS A 397 3.21 2.25 -4.76
CA HIS A 397 4.44 1.62 -4.27
C HIS A 397 5.68 2.51 -4.52
N VAL A 398 5.74 3.23 -5.64
CA VAL A 398 6.84 4.16 -5.92
C VAL A 398 6.80 5.32 -4.91
N ALA A 399 5.61 5.83 -4.62
CA ALA A 399 5.41 6.86 -3.59
C ALA A 399 5.72 6.34 -2.18
N LEU A 400 5.40 5.09 -1.86
CA LEU A 400 5.76 4.43 -0.60
C LEU A 400 7.28 4.29 -0.46
N GLY A 401 7.95 3.71 -1.46
CA GLY A 401 9.40 3.54 -1.45
C GLY A 401 10.13 4.87 -1.32
N ALA A 402 9.70 5.89 -2.07
CA ALA A 402 10.23 7.25 -1.94
C ALA A 402 9.99 7.84 -0.53
N TYR A 403 8.80 7.64 0.05
CA TYR A 403 8.46 8.09 1.41
C TYR A 403 9.36 7.44 2.46
N LEU A 404 9.66 6.14 2.34
CA LEU A 404 10.58 5.41 3.20
C LEU A 404 12.04 5.88 3.04
N CYS A 405 12.41 6.39 1.86
CA CYS A 405 13.67 7.09 1.62
C CYS A 405 13.69 8.55 2.10
N GLY A 406 12.59 9.06 2.69
CA GLY A 406 12.48 10.43 3.19
C GLY A 406 11.91 11.46 2.21
N LYS A 407 11.36 11.02 1.06
CA LYS A 407 10.71 11.87 0.05
C LYS A 407 9.17 11.73 0.12
N PRO A 408 8.46 12.59 0.88
CA PRO A 408 7.02 12.43 1.11
C PRO A 408 6.12 13.00 0.00
N ASP A 409 6.70 13.74 -0.93
CA ASP A 409 6.06 14.64 -1.92
C ASP A 409 5.91 14.03 -3.33
N VAL A 410 5.96 12.70 -3.45
CA VAL A 410 5.69 12.02 -4.72
C VAL A 410 4.20 12.07 -5.05
N ALA A 411 3.86 12.77 -6.13
CA ALA A 411 2.50 12.82 -6.66
C ALA A 411 2.18 11.59 -7.53
N ILE A 412 0.89 11.28 -7.67
CA ILE A 412 0.39 10.19 -8.52
C ILE A 412 -0.33 10.79 -9.74
N TYR A 413 0.05 10.36 -10.94
CA TYR A 413 -0.78 10.58 -12.12
C TYR A 413 -1.97 9.61 -12.07
N ASP A 414 -3.14 10.13 -11.70
CA ASP A 414 -4.25 9.29 -11.26
C ASP A 414 -4.84 8.44 -12.38
N GLY A 415 -5.17 9.08 -13.51
CA GLY A 415 -5.67 8.39 -14.71
C GLY A 415 -4.65 7.47 -15.38
N SER A 416 -3.35 7.68 -15.11
CA SER A 416 -2.27 6.75 -15.44
C SER A 416 -2.27 6.30 -16.93
N TRP A 417 -1.80 5.10 -17.25
CA TRP A 417 -1.75 4.60 -18.63
C TRP A 417 -3.12 4.50 -19.31
N VAL A 418 -4.19 4.19 -18.58
CA VAL A 418 -5.54 4.08 -19.17
C VAL A 418 -6.02 5.44 -19.69
N GLU A 419 -5.96 6.50 -18.87
CA GLU A 419 -6.26 7.85 -19.35
C GLU A 419 -5.30 8.28 -20.45
N TRP A 420 -4.00 8.04 -20.28
CA TRP A 420 -2.99 8.44 -21.27
C TRP A 420 -3.28 7.81 -22.63
N TYR A 421 -3.42 6.49 -22.69
CA TYR A 421 -3.66 5.78 -23.95
C TYR A 421 -4.96 6.23 -24.62
N MET A 422 -6.01 6.53 -23.85
CA MET A 422 -7.27 7.03 -24.41
C MET A 422 -7.16 8.45 -24.98
N ARG A 423 -6.35 9.33 -24.38
CA ARG A 423 -6.30 10.77 -24.73
C ARG A 423 -5.11 11.17 -25.63
N ALA A 424 -3.99 10.48 -25.52
CA ALA A 424 -2.73 10.83 -26.16
C ALA A 424 -2.71 10.56 -27.68
N GLN A 425 -1.92 11.34 -28.41
CA GLN A 425 -1.69 11.12 -29.85
C GLN A 425 -0.79 9.88 -30.10
N PRO A 426 -0.78 9.30 -31.31
CA PRO A 426 0.07 8.15 -31.65
C PRO A 426 1.55 8.32 -31.29
N GLU A 427 2.12 9.49 -31.57
CA GLU A 427 3.52 9.86 -31.29
C GLU A 427 3.84 9.96 -29.78
N GLU A 428 2.82 10.01 -28.94
CA GLU A 428 2.91 10.05 -27.47
C GLU A 428 2.79 8.66 -26.83
N VAL A 429 2.77 7.59 -27.64
CA VAL A 429 2.68 6.19 -27.20
C VAL A 429 3.90 5.42 -27.71
N ILE A 430 4.91 5.24 -26.85
CA ILE A 430 6.13 4.52 -27.20
C ILE A 430 5.94 3.02 -26.92
N SER A 431 6.12 2.18 -27.93
CA SER A 431 5.92 0.73 -27.85
C SER A 431 6.90 0.01 -28.78
N GLU A 432 7.48 -1.10 -28.32
CA GLU A 432 8.25 -2.04 -29.14
C GLU A 432 7.34 -2.98 -29.97
N GLY A 433 6.06 -3.05 -29.61
CA GLY A 433 5.04 -3.75 -30.38
C GLY A 433 4.59 -2.94 -31.60
N ARG A 434 3.35 -3.15 -32.06
CA ARG A 434 2.73 -2.16 -32.95
C ARG A 434 2.42 -0.91 -32.14
N GLY A 435 2.91 0.24 -32.61
CA GLY A 435 2.51 1.53 -32.06
C GLY A 435 1.01 1.78 -32.25
N LYS A 436 0.45 2.73 -31.48
CA LYS A 436 -0.95 3.12 -31.56
C LYS A 436 -1.27 3.62 -32.98
N THR A 437 -2.08 2.86 -33.72
CA THR A 437 -2.66 3.33 -34.99
C THR A 437 -3.86 4.23 -34.71
N HIS A 438 -4.09 5.21 -35.60
CA HIS A 438 -5.16 6.22 -35.51
C HIS A 438 -6.55 5.64 -35.22
#